data_AF-A0A6P2ANF5-F1
#
_entry.id   AF-A0A6P2ANF5-F1
#
_cell.length_a   1.000
_cell.length_b   1.000
_cell.length_c   1.000
_cell.angle_alpha   90.00
_cell.angle_beta   90.00
_cell.angle_gamma   90.00
#
_symmetry.space_group_name_H-M   'P 1'
#
loop_
_entity.id
_entity.type
_entity.pdbx_description
1 polymer ?
#
loop_
_entity_poly.entity_id
_entity_poly.type
_entity_poly.pdbx_seq_one_letter_code
_entity_poly.pdbx_strand_id
1 'polypeptide(L)'
;MTEHGGWRELYRNDDATHIRGIAATIASMHFDVRCRHREGPWQGIGDTDPGPPPHAIEVPESDWAVLKETLGDIIEEQAAFDERFARPQRWSKRVQQQITLLMIVVVIVLAIFGLIEL
;
A
#
# COMPACT_ATOMS: atom_id res chain seq x y z
N MET A 1 33.41 1.32 -10.73
CA MET A 1 32.41 0.59 -9.92
C MET A 1 31.26 1.56 -9.72
N THR A 2 30.28 1.54 -10.62
CA THR A 2 29.21 2.55 -10.68
C THR A 2 27.95 1.95 -10.08
N GLU A 3 27.67 2.34 -8.83
CA GLU A 3 26.44 2.05 -8.11
C GLU A 3 25.27 2.80 -8.76
N HIS A 4 24.55 2.15 -9.66
CA HIS A 4 23.25 2.60 -10.15
C HIS A 4 22.22 1.50 -9.92
N GLY A 5 21.92 1.23 -8.65
CA GLY A 5 20.61 0.71 -8.28
C GLY A 5 19.64 1.89 -8.33
N GLY A 6 19.01 2.11 -9.50
CA GLY A 6 18.05 3.18 -9.68
C GLY A 6 16.85 3.00 -8.76
N TRP A 7 16.25 4.11 -8.33
CA TRP A 7 14.94 4.11 -7.69
C TRP A 7 13.91 4.51 -8.74
N ARG A 8 12.78 3.82 -8.75
CA ARG A 8 11.73 3.99 -9.76
C ARG A 8 10.43 4.43 -9.12
N GLU A 9 9.82 5.48 -9.68
CA GLU A 9 8.50 5.95 -9.26
C GLU A 9 7.44 4.89 -9.59
N LEU A 10 6.74 4.44 -8.55
CA LEU A 10 5.63 3.49 -8.64
C LEU A 10 4.29 4.23 -8.73
N TYR A 11 4.11 5.25 -7.90
CA TYR A 11 2.82 5.92 -7.72
C TYR A 11 3.00 7.36 -7.24
N ARG A 12 2.05 8.23 -7.58
CA ARG A 12 2.03 9.64 -7.20
C ARG A 12 0.63 10.10 -6.83
N ASN A 13 0.54 10.93 -5.79
CA ASN A 13 -0.71 11.55 -5.35
C ASN A 13 -0.41 12.87 -4.60
N ASP A 14 -1.39 13.78 -4.59
CA ASP A 14 -1.32 15.02 -3.81
C ASP A 14 -1.70 14.79 -2.33
N ASP A 15 -2.37 13.68 -2.01
CA ASP A 15 -2.70 13.29 -0.64
C ASP A 15 -1.56 12.50 0.00
N ALA A 16 -0.86 13.16 0.93
CA ALA A 16 0.20 12.57 1.73
C ALA A 16 -0.26 11.37 2.57
N THR A 17 -1.49 11.39 3.10
CA THR A 17 -2.03 10.30 3.93
C THR A 17 -2.24 9.06 3.07
N HIS A 18 -2.79 9.25 1.88
CA HIS A 18 -2.96 8.17 0.91
C HIS A 18 -1.61 7.57 0.51
N ILE A 19 -0.62 8.42 0.19
CA ILE A 19 0.73 7.98 -0.19
C ILE A 19 1.40 7.19 0.93
N ARG A 20 1.29 7.64 2.18
CA ARG A 20 1.79 6.91 3.35
C ARG A 20 1.10 5.58 3.55
N GLY A 21 -0.22 5.52 3.39
CA GLY A 21 -0.97 4.27 3.49
C GLY A 21 -0.53 3.23 2.47
N ILE A 22 -0.32 3.64 1.22
CA ILE A 22 0.20 2.75 0.17
C ILE A 22 1.65 2.36 0.47
N ALA A 23 2.51 3.32 0.84
CA ALA A 23 3.90 3.05 1.15
C ALA A 23 4.06 2.10 2.35
N ALA A 24 3.26 2.27 3.40
CA ALA A 24 3.25 1.36 4.56
C ALA A 24 2.79 -0.05 4.17
N THR A 25 1.77 -0.16 3.31
CA THR A 25 1.34 -1.45 2.76
C THR A 25 2.43 -2.12 1.94
N ILE A 26 3.19 -1.37 1.15
CA ILE A 26 4.31 -1.92 0.37
C ILE A 26 5.46 -2.34 1.29
N ALA A 27 5.77 -1.52 2.30
CA ALA A 27 6.80 -1.82 3.29
C ALA A 27 6.47 -3.08 4.10
N SER A 28 5.20 -3.31 4.46
CA SER A 28 4.77 -4.50 5.19
C SER A 28 4.87 -5.80 4.37
N MET A 29 4.95 -5.68 3.04
CA MET A 29 5.28 -6.79 2.14
C MET A 29 6.79 -7.03 2.02
N HIS A 30 7.60 -6.41 2.88
CA HIS A 30 9.07 -6.49 2.91
C HIS A 30 9.77 -5.93 1.66
N PHE A 31 9.13 -5.01 0.95
CA PHE A 31 9.78 -4.24 -0.11
C PHE A 31 10.36 -2.95 0.44
N ASP A 32 11.56 -2.60 -0.02
CA ASP A 32 12.12 -1.29 0.24
C ASP A 32 11.30 -0.23 -0.50
N VAL A 33 10.87 0.80 0.23
CA VAL A 33 10.04 1.86 -0.31
C VAL A 33 10.38 3.18 0.35
N ARG A 34 10.34 4.25 -0.44
CA ARG A 34 10.56 5.61 0.05
C ARG A 34 9.53 6.57 -0.49
N CYS A 35 9.25 7.58 0.31
CA CYS A 35 8.37 8.68 -0.06
C CYS A 35 9.20 9.93 -0.36
N ARG A 36 8.78 10.66 -1.38
CA ARG A 36 9.37 11.94 -1.78
C ARG A 36 8.27 12.93 -2.09
N HIS A 37 8.47 14.19 -1.71
CA HIS A 37 7.77 15.29 -2.36
C HIS A 37 8.65 15.90 -3.43
N ARG A 38 8.05 16.38 -4.53
CA ARG A 38 8.70 16.66 -5.83
C ARG A 38 10.09 17.33 -5.78
N GLU A 39 10.31 18.27 -4.87
CA GLU A 39 11.50 19.14 -4.82
C GLU A 39 12.25 19.14 -3.48
N GLY A 40 11.94 18.23 -2.55
CA GLY A 40 12.59 18.22 -1.24
C GLY A 40 13.27 16.91 -0.86
N PRO A 41 13.86 16.88 0.34
CA PRO A 41 14.62 15.73 0.82
C PRO A 41 13.73 14.49 0.96
N TRP A 42 14.35 13.31 0.84
CA TRP A 42 13.71 12.03 1.11
C TRP A 42 13.19 11.99 2.54
N GLN A 43 11.96 11.53 2.70
CA GLN A 43 11.32 11.41 4.00
C GLN A 43 11.02 9.94 4.31
N GLY A 44 11.24 9.59 5.58
CA GLY A 44 10.82 8.29 6.10
C GLY A 44 9.30 8.20 6.16
N ILE A 45 8.77 6.98 6.11
CA ILE A 45 7.32 6.73 6.18
C ILE A 45 6.70 7.30 7.48
N GLY A 46 7.50 7.44 8.54
CA GLY A 46 7.10 7.99 9.84
C GLY A 46 7.27 9.50 10.03
N ASP A 47 7.72 10.26 9.03
CA ASP A 47 7.93 11.70 9.19
C ASP A 47 6.59 12.43 9.40
N THR A 48 6.52 13.34 10.37
CA THR A 48 5.27 14.01 10.76
C THR A 48 4.84 15.13 9.81
N ASP A 49 5.74 15.65 8.98
CA ASP A 49 5.46 16.71 8.01
C ASP A 49 5.81 16.26 6.58
N PRO A 50 4.81 15.89 5.75
CA PRO A 50 5.03 15.33 4.42
C PRO A 50 5.59 16.34 3.39
N GLY A 51 5.68 17.63 3.75
CA GLY A 51 6.01 18.70 2.82
C GLY A 51 4.86 19.04 1.86
N PRO A 52 5.10 19.95 0.90
CA PRO A 52 4.09 20.32 -0.08
C PRO A 52 3.92 19.25 -1.17
N PRO A 53 2.69 19.02 -1.68
CA PRO A 53 2.44 18.08 -2.77
C PRO A 53 3.11 18.52 -4.09
N PRO A 54 3.30 17.61 -5.06
CA PRO A 54 2.86 16.21 -5.07
C PRO A 54 3.83 15.26 -4.37
N HIS A 55 3.29 14.19 -3.79
CA HIS A 55 4.04 13.11 -3.14
C HIS A 55 4.13 11.89 -4.06
N ALA A 56 5.28 11.22 -4.04
CA ALA A 56 5.58 10.06 -4.86
C ALA A 56 6.14 8.91 -4.01
N ILE A 57 5.78 7.70 -4.41
CA ILE A 57 6.31 6.44 -3.88
C ILE A 57 7.33 5.93 -4.88
N GLU A 58 8.53 5.64 -4.39
CA GLU A 58 9.59 5.04 -5.17
C GLU A 58 10.05 3.73 -4.53
N VAL A 59 10.43 2.77 -5.38
CA VAL A 59 10.96 1.46 -4.99
C VAL A 59 12.27 1.20 -5.74
N PRO A 60 13.17 0.35 -5.21
CA PRO A 60 14.37 -0.05 -5.93
C PRO A 60 14.01 -0.69 -7.27
N GLU A 61 14.78 -0.37 -8.31
CA GLU A 61 14.59 -0.95 -9.63
C GLU A 61 14.82 -2.47 -9.63
N SER A 62 15.65 -2.99 -8.71
CA SER A 62 15.84 -4.43 -8.48
C SER A 62 14.53 -5.14 -8.09
N ASP A 63 13.68 -4.45 -7.36
CA ASP A 63 12.50 -5.04 -6.72
C ASP A 63 11.24 -4.86 -7.60
N TRP A 64 11.35 -4.04 -8.64
CA TRP A 64 10.24 -3.65 -9.50
C TRP A 64 9.51 -4.83 -10.13
N ALA A 65 10.25 -5.82 -10.62
CA ALA A 65 9.66 -6.98 -11.28
C ALA A 65 8.82 -7.82 -10.31
N VAL A 66 9.39 -8.11 -9.13
CA VAL A 66 8.75 -8.91 -8.08
C VAL A 66 7.55 -8.17 -7.51
N LEU A 67 7.70 -6.88 -7.17
CA LEU A 67 6.62 -6.06 -6.66
C LEU A 67 5.44 -5.99 -7.64
N LYS A 68 5.72 -5.85 -8.95
CA LYS A 68 4.67 -5.82 -9.97
C LYS A 68 3.90 -7.13 -10.04
N GLU A 69 4.58 -8.26 -9.92
CA GLU A 69 3.94 -9.59 -9.89
C GLU A 69 3.07 -9.72 -8.62
N THR A 70 3.61 -9.42 -7.44
CA THR A 70 2.87 -9.49 -6.17
C THR A 70 1.65 -8.57 -6.15
N LEU A 71 1.79 -7.32 -6.62
CA LEU A 71 0.65 -6.40 -6.71
C LEU A 71 -0.38 -6.91 -7.74
N GLY A 72 0.06 -7.54 -8.83
CA GLY A 72 -0.82 -8.18 -9.81
C GLY A 72 -1.66 -9.28 -9.17
N ASP A 73 -1.03 -10.19 -8.45
CA ASP A 73 -1.70 -11.30 -7.75
C ASP A 73 -2.73 -10.79 -6.74
N ILE A 74 -2.38 -9.77 -5.95
CA ILE A 74 -3.30 -9.16 -4.97
C ILE A 74 -4.51 -8.52 -5.68
N ILE A 75 -4.29 -7.80 -6.79
CA ILE A 75 -5.37 -7.17 -7.56
C ILE A 75 -6.27 -8.24 -8.20
N GLU A 76 -5.71 -9.32 -8.73
CA GLU A 76 -6.48 -10.43 -9.30
C GLU A 76 -7.28 -11.18 -8.22
N GLU A 77 -6.68 -11.42 -7.05
CA GLU A 77 -7.38 -12.02 -5.91
C GLU A 77 -8.52 -11.10 -5.43
N GLN A 78 -8.29 -9.79 -5.39
CA GLN A 78 -9.32 -8.81 -5.05
C GLN A 78 -10.43 -8.78 -6.10
N ALA A 79 -10.10 -8.85 -7.39
CA ALA A 79 -11.09 -8.91 -8.46
C ALA A 79 -11.93 -10.20 -8.43
N ALA A 80 -11.30 -11.33 -8.13
CA ALA A 80 -11.98 -12.61 -7.94
C ALA A 80 -12.86 -12.61 -6.69
N PHE A 81 -12.42 -11.94 -5.61
CA PHE A 81 -13.24 -11.69 -4.44
C PHE A 81 -14.44 -10.83 -4.82
N ASP A 82 -14.22 -9.68 -5.43
CA ASP A 82 -15.29 -8.78 -5.87
C ASP A 82 -16.28 -9.49 -6.79
N GLU A 83 -15.84 -10.31 -7.74
CA GLU A 83 -16.74 -11.10 -8.58
C GLU A 83 -17.55 -12.14 -7.78
N ARG A 84 -16.92 -12.78 -6.79
CA ARG A 84 -17.58 -13.73 -5.89
C ARG A 84 -18.64 -13.07 -5.01
N PHE A 85 -18.46 -11.78 -4.69
CA PHE A 85 -19.38 -10.97 -3.87
C PHE A 85 -20.26 -9.99 -4.68
N ALA A 86 -20.02 -9.82 -5.98
CA ALA A 86 -20.79 -8.99 -6.91
C ALA A 86 -22.03 -9.71 -7.46
N ARG A 87 -22.28 -10.96 -7.07
CA ARG A 87 -23.61 -11.56 -7.25
C ARG A 87 -24.62 -10.69 -6.49
N PRO A 88 -25.74 -10.29 -7.12
CA PRO A 88 -26.58 -9.20 -6.65
C PRO A 88 -27.36 -9.62 -5.41
N GLN A 89 -26.71 -9.50 -4.26
CA GLN A 89 -27.35 -9.72 -2.99
C GLN A 89 -27.56 -8.33 -2.40
N ARG A 90 -28.83 -8.00 -2.17
CA ARG A 90 -29.34 -6.76 -1.54
C ARG A 90 -28.79 -6.60 -0.12
N TRP A 91 -27.47 -6.45 0.03
CA TRP A 91 -26.83 -6.32 1.32
C TRP A 91 -26.97 -4.86 1.71
N SER A 92 -27.85 -4.63 2.68
CA SER A 92 -28.01 -3.36 3.39
C SER A 92 -26.64 -2.77 3.72
N LYS A 93 -26.49 -1.45 3.65
CA LYS A 93 -25.27 -0.71 4.04
C LYS A 93 -24.67 -1.18 5.38
N ARG A 94 -25.50 -1.70 6.28
CA ARG A 94 -25.06 -2.28 7.56
C ARG A 94 -24.19 -3.52 7.39
N VAL A 95 -24.44 -4.36 6.40
CA VAL A 95 -23.67 -5.59 6.20
C VAL A 95 -22.34 -5.29 5.51
N GLN A 96 -22.31 -4.31 4.61
CA GLN A 96 -21.06 -3.78 4.04
C GLN A 96 -20.19 -3.15 5.14
N GLN A 97 -20.78 -2.41 6.08
CA GLN A 97 -20.09 -1.91 7.27
C GLN A 97 -19.60 -3.05 8.17
N GLN A 98 -20.41 -4.10 8.38
CA GLN A 98 -19.99 -5.26 9.18
C GLN A 98 -18.80 -6.00 8.55
N ILE A 99 -18.79 -6.20 7.23
CA ILE A 99 -17.66 -6.84 6.54
C ILE A 99 -16.41 -5.97 6.62
N THR A 100 -16.54 -4.66 6.39
CA THR A 100 -15.41 -3.72 6.48
C THR A 100 -14.81 -3.73 7.90
N LEU A 101 -15.68 -3.73 8.92
CA LEU A 101 -15.25 -3.79 10.30
C LEU A 101 -14.57 -5.12 10.62
N LEU A 102 -15.08 -6.23 10.06
CA LEU A 102 -14.53 -7.56 10.25
C LEU A 102 -13.14 -7.69 9.59
N MET A 103 -12.95 -7.10 8.41
CA MET A 103 -11.64 -6.95 7.76
C MET A 103 -10.65 -6.19 8.65
N ILE A 104 -11.05 -5.05 9.20
CA ILE A 104 -10.21 -4.25 10.11
C ILE A 104 -9.86 -5.06 11.37
N VAL A 105 -10.83 -5.77 11.96
CA VAL A 105 -10.60 -6.63 13.12
C VAL A 105 -9.64 -7.76 12.79
N VAL A 106 -9.74 -8.39 11.61
CA VAL A 106 -8.80 -9.44 11.18
C VAL A 106 -7.39 -8.88 11.05
N VAL A 107 -7.21 -7.71 10.43
CA VAL A 107 -5.90 -7.06 10.32
C VAL A 107 -5.33 -6.74 11.70
N ILE A 108 -6.14 -6.21 12.62
CA ILE A 108 -5.71 -5.92 13.99
C ILE A 108 -5.35 -7.20 14.76
N VAL A 109 -6.13 -8.26 14.63
CA VAL A 109 -5.86 -9.55 15.29
C VAL A 109 -4.57 -10.15 14.76
N LEU A 110 -4.36 -10.14 13.44
CA LEU A 110 -3.10 -10.59 12.84
C LEU A 110 -1.90 -9.75 13.31
N ALA A 111 -2.12 -8.45 13.52
CA ALA A 111 -1.10 -7.56 14.09
C ALA A 111 -0.77 -7.88 15.56
N ILE A 112 -1.77 -8.09 16.41
CA ILE A 112 -1.59 -8.38 17.84
C ILE A 112 -0.92 -9.74 18.06
N PHE A 113 -1.23 -10.74 17.23
CA PHE A 113 -0.63 -12.07 17.34
C PHE A 113 0.77 -12.15 16.70
N GLY A 114 1.33 -11.04 16.21
CA GLY A 114 2.68 -10.99 15.63
C GLY A 114 2.80 -11.79 14.32
N LEU A 115 1.67 -12.06 13.65
CA LEU A 115 1.65 -12.62 12.30
C LEU A 115 1.89 -11.53 11.24
N ILE A 116 1.67 -10.26 11.62
CA ILE A 116 1.96 -9.06 10.85
C ILE A 116 2.56 -8.06 11.86
N GLU A 117 3.79 -7.60 11.69
CA GLU A 117 4.26 -6.43 12.46
C GLU A 117 3.65 -5.18 11.82
N LEU A 118 2.95 -4.37 12.63
CA LEU A 118 2.22 -3.17 12.18
C LEU A 118 3.02 -1.89 12.46
#